data_AF-A0AA95EYJ8-F1
#
_entry.id   AF-A0AA95EYJ8-F1
#
_cell.length_a   1.000
_cell.length_b   1.000
_cell.length_c   1.000
_cell.angle_alpha   90.00
_cell.angle_beta   90.00
_cell.angle_gamma   90.00
#
_symmetry.space_group_name_H-M   'P 1'
#
loop_
_entity.id
_entity.type
_entity.pdbx_description
1 polymer ?
#
loop_
_entity_poly.entity_id
_entity_poly.type
_entity_poly.pdbx_seq_one_letter_code
_entity_poly.pdbx_strand_id
1 'polypeptide(L)'
;MNRAALLSPMDVNVIRRYVHTKYAPLPDERRAQIVADAIRRSLQMRLPNLPTVQKNKLAQELISRCLVTERREVQADDVLDLCSELEWGTEEEREQLQEPLLYWLNERSKSVWTPTQLNERLMKKNGPQLIVAEQAVTQKPVTAWTQKLVSYVRSRTFTQVAAILLSIILVTSIVISQQRQTAISDVPLVSEHFIPETNVVSEAGKQAGSYDFLKYTEIDENAIKTYMRGRDALLAEEPYFGAIIESAKMHDVHPLLLFAITGQEQGFVPRTNKNAKEIANNPFNVFHSWQDYNTDIYNSADIAAKLIAKLAAGIPEDQDPFEWMNKTYAEDPLWSDGVRKLFNKLTSLNSK
;
A
#
# COMPACT_ATOMS: atom_id res chain seq x y z
N MET A 1 27.30 -2.20 8.20
CA MET A 1 25.92 -2.75 8.18
C MET A 1 25.60 -3.17 6.75
N ASN A 2 25.02 -4.36 6.51
CA ASN A 2 24.54 -4.68 5.17
C ASN A 2 23.18 -4.01 4.99
N ARG A 3 23.19 -2.74 4.55
CA ARG A 3 22.04 -1.84 4.54
C ARG A 3 21.29 -2.03 3.22
N ALA A 4 20.34 -2.96 3.19
CA ALA A 4 19.41 -2.98 2.07
C ALA A 4 18.61 -1.67 2.09
N ALA A 5 18.66 -0.93 0.98
CA ALA A 5 17.86 0.28 0.81
C ALA A 5 16.37 -0.04 0.97
N LEU A 6 15.64 0.87 1.62
CA LEU A 6 14.20 0.79 1.75
C LEU A 6 13.52 1.17 0.44
N LEU A 7 14.04 2.15 -0.30
CA LEU A 7 13.51 2.49 -1.62
C LEU A 7 14.58 3.23 -2.42
N SER A 8 14.86 2.75 -3.63
CA SER A 8 15.88 3.33 -4.51
C SER A 8 15.27 4.17 -5.63
N PRO A 9 16.04 5.09 -6.25
CA PRO A 9 15.61 5.77 -7.48
C PRO A 9 15.30 4.82 -8.64
N MET A 10 15.92 3.62 -8.66
CA MET A 10 15.60 2.59 -9.65
C MET A 10 14.19 2.05 -9.44
N ASP A 11 13.80 1.77 -8.19
CA ASP A 11 12.44 1.32 -7.87
C ASP A 11 11.40 2.36 -8.31
N VAL A 12 11.67 3.65 -8.09
CA VAL A 12 10.82 4.75 -8.55
C VAL A 12 10.68 4.75 -10.08
N ASN A 13 11.76 4.49 -10.82
CA ASN A 13 11.71 4.41 -12.28
C ASN A 13 10.92 3.19 -12.76
N VAL A 14 11.04 2.05 -12.08
CA VAL A 14 10.25 0.84 -12.36
C VAL A 14 8.76 1.13 -12.15
N ILE A 15 8.39 1.72 -11.01
CA ILE A 15 7.00 2.13 -10.71
C ILE A 15 6.48 3.08 -11.78
N ARG A 16 7.26 4.12 -12.13
CA ARG A 16 6.86 5.10 -13.15
C ARG A 16 6.63 4.43 -14.50
N ARG A 17 7.54 3.59 -14.95
CA ARG A 17 7.42 2.87 -16.22
C ARG A 17 6.19 1.97 -16.23
N TYR A 18 6.00 1.20 -15.16
CA TYR A 18 4.82 0.35 -15.01
C TYR A 18 3.53 1.17 -15.10
N VAL A 19 3.46 2.31 -14.40
CA VAL A 19 2.27 3.17 -14.42
C VAL A 19 2.03 3.78 -15.79
N HIS A 20 3.06 4.27 -16.50
CA HIS A 20 2.87 4.80 -17.85
C HIS A 20 2.39 3.74 -18.84
N THR A 21 2.85 2.50 -18.71
CA THR A 21 2.41 1.42 -19.60
C THR A 21 1.00 0.95 -19.25
N LYS A 22 0.73 0.64 -17.97
CA LYS A 22 -0.56 0.08 -17.53
C LYS A 22 -1.68 1.12 -17.59
N TYR A 23 -1.40 2.37 -17.24
CA TYR A 23 -2.36 3.47 -17.17
C TYR A 23 -2.21 4.48 -18.32
N ALA A 24 -1.68 4.04 -19.47
CA ALA A 24 -1.56 4.85 -20.68
C ALA A 24 -2.87 5.58 -21.09
N PRO A 25 -4.08 5.01 -20.88
CA PRO A 25 -5.33 5.71 -21.19
C PRO A 25 -5.68 6.89 -20.27
N LEU A 26 -5.14 6.95 -19.05
CA LEU A 26 -5.48 8.00 -18.08
C LEU A 26 -4.73 9.31 -18.36
N PRO A 27 -5.25 10.49 -17.97
CA PRO A 27 -4.52 11.76 -18.08
C PRO A 27 -3.19 11.74 -17.31
N ASP A 28 -2.22 12.55 -17.75
CA ASP A 28 -0.89 12.64 -17.12
C ASP A 28 -0.95 12.97 -15.63
N GLU A 29 -1.83 13.90 -15.25
CA GLU A 29 -2.03 14.27 -13.84
C GLU A 29 -2.47 13.06 -13.00
N ARG A 30 -3.42 12.27 -13.51
CA ARG A 30 -3.92 11.08 -12.80
C ARG A 30 -2.84 10.01 -12.70
N ARG A 31 -2.04 9.81 -13.75
CA ARG A 31 -0.87 8.91 -13.69
C ARG A 31 0.14 9.36 -12.65
N ALA A 32 0.43 10.66 -12.57
CA ALA A 32 1.36 11.20 -11.58
C ALA A 32 0.89 10.95 -10.14
N GLN A 33 -0.41 11.10 -9.87
CA GLN A 33 -1.02 10.75 -8.58
C GLN A 33 -0.81 9.26 -8.26
N ILE A 34 -1.11 8.37 -9.21
CA ILE A 34 -0.92 6.92 -9.04
C ILE A 34 0.55 6.58 -8.76
N VAL A 35 1.50 7.22 -9.45
CA VAL A 35 2.94 7.04 -9.17
C VAL A 35 3.28 7.48 -7.75
N ALA A 36 2.82 8.66 -7.31
CA ALA A 36 3.10 9.18 -5.97
C ALA A 36 2.53 8.26 -4.88
N ASP A 37 1.31 7.78 -5.06
CA ASP A 37 0.66 6.86 -4.12
C ASP A 37 1.36 5.50 -4.08
N ALA A 38 1.75 4.95 -5.23
CA ALA A 38 2.48 3.69 -5.32
C ALA A 38 3.87 3.76 -4.65
N ILE A 39 4.59 4.86 -4.83
CA ILE A 39 5.86 5.14 -4.13
C ILE A 39 5.63 5.19 -2.63
N ARG A 40 4.62 5.93 -2.17
CA ARG A 40 4.27 6.05 -0.74
C ARG A 40 3.97 4.69 -0.12
N ARG A 41 3.11 3.89 -0.75
CA ARG A 41 2.77 2.55 -0.26
C ARG A 41 3.95 1.61 -0.25
N SER A 42 4.76 1.62 -1.32
CA SER A 42 5.98 0.81 -1.41
C SER A 42 6.94 1.10 -0.26
N LEU A 43 7.09 2.39 0.10
CA LEU A 43 7.89 2.78 1.25
C LEU A 43 7.23 2.35 2.56
N GLN A 44 5.94 2.60 2.74
CA GLN A 44 5.20 2.25 3.97
C GLN A 44 5.25 0.76 4.29
N MET A 45 5.14 -0.13 3.30
CA MET A 45 5.28 -1.58 3.52
C MET A 45 6.65 -1.96 4.08
N ARG A 46 7.68 -1.13 3.86
CA ARG A 46 9.06 -1.38 4.31
C ARG A 46 9.41 -0.63 5.60
N LEU A 47 8.56 0.28 6.06
CA LEU A 47 8.67 1.00 7.32
C LEU A 47 8.23 0.13 8.51
N PRO A 48 8.65 0.46 9.75
CA PRO A 48 8.17 -0.22 10.94
C PRO A 48 6.64 -0.19 11.04
N ASN A 49 6.08 -1.12 11.82
CA ASN A 49 4.63 -1.20 12.06
C ASN A 49 4.17 -0.11 13.04
N LEU A 50 4.26 1.14 12.61
CA LEU A 50 3.85 2.32 13.38
C LEU A 50 2.37 2.63 13.12
N PRO A 51 1.70 3.37 14.03
CA PRO A 51 0.34 3.82 13.78
C PRO A 51 0.26 4.70 12.51
N THR A 52 -0.88 4.65 11.83
CA THR A 52 -1.04 5.15 10.44
C THR A 52 -0.66 6.61 10.27
N VAL A 53 -1.01 7.47 11.24
CA VAL A 53 -0.71 8.91 11.19
C VAL A 53 0.80 9.15 11.19
N GLN A 54 1.51 8.48 12.09
CA GLN A 54 2.95 8.53 12.26
C GLN A 54 3.67 7.96 11.04
N LYS A 55 3.21 6.81 10.54
CA LYS A 55 3.74 6.13 9.36
C LYS A 55 3.57 6.98 8.10
N ASN A 56 2.44 7.68 7.95
CA ASN A 56 2.19 8.61 6.85
C ASN A 56 3.15 9.81 6.88
N LYS A 57 3.30 10.44 8.04
CA LYS A 57 4.21 11.59 8.24
C LYS A 57 5.65 11.19 7.91
N LEU A 58 6.10 10.06 8.43
CA LEU A 58 7.45 9.54 8.18
C LEU A 58 7.68 9.27 6.69
N ALA A 59 6.76 8.58 6.01
CA ALA A 59 6.88 8.29 4.59
C ALA A 59 6.96 9.57 3.74
N GLN A 60 6.15 10.59 4.05
CA GLN A 60 6.15 11.86 3.34
C GLN A 60 7.51 12.57 3.48
N GLU A 61 8.07 12.64 4.68
CA GLU A 61 9.35 13.29 4.94
C GLU A 61 10.52 12.53 4.26
N LEU A 62 10.53 11.20 4.32
CA LEU A 62 11.54 10.38 3.63
C LEU A 62 11.52 10.58 2.12
N ILE A 63 10.32 10.61 1.51
CA ILE A 63 10.18 10.84 0.07
C ILE A 63 10.69 12.24 -0.28
N SER A 64 10.26 13.26 0.46
CA SER A 64 10.65 14.66 0.23
C SER A 64 12.16 14.86 0.37
N ARG A 65 12.74 14.34 1.45
CA ARG A 65 14.18 14.48 1.76
C ARG A 65 15.03 13.64 0.82
N CYS A 66 14.87 12.32 0.84
CA CYS A 66 15.81 11.41 0.18
C CYS A 66 15.57 11.34 -1.34
N LEU A 67 14.32 11.20 -1.79
CA LEU A 67 14.02 10.93 -3.20
C LEU A 67 13.88 12.21 -4.03
N VAL A 68 13.27 13.25 -3.47
CA VAL A 68 13.02 14.51 -4.20
C VAL A 68 14.21 15.47 -4.06
N THR A 69 14.62 15.77 -2.83
CA THR A 69 15.65 16.77 -2.56
C THR A 69 17.05 16.22 -2.81
N GLU A 70 17.40 15.11 -2.15
CA GLU A 70 18.76 14.54 -2.20
C GLU A 70 18.98 13.58 -3.37
N ARG A 71 17.90 13.08 -3.99
CA ARG A 71 17.90 12.14 -5.12
C ARG A 71 18.75 10.88 -4.89
N ARG A 72 18.74 10.37 -3.67
CA ARG A 72 19.40 9.12 -3.28
C ARG A 72 18.39 8.11 -2.75
N GLU A 73 18.87 6.89 -2.53
CA GLU A 73 18.07 5.86 -1.88
C GLU A 73 17.71 6.21 -0.44
N VAL A 74 16.55 5.72 -0.01
CA VAL A 74 16.09 5.76 1.38
C VAL A 74 16.73 4.59 2.12
N GLN A 75 17.45 4.88 3.20
CA GLN A 75 18.11 3.91 4.07
C GLN A 75 17.39 3.79 5.42
N ALA A 76 17.69 2.72 6.16
CA ALA A 76 17.15 2.53 7.51
C ALA A 76 17.61 3.62 8.48
N ASP A 77 18.82 4.16 8.29
CA ASP A 77 19.34 5.27 9.09
C ASP A 77 18.48 6.54 8.93
N ASP A 78 17.93 6.80 7.73
CA ASP A 78 17.07 7.96 7.48
C ASP A 78 15.77 7.90 8.31
N VAL A 79 15.28 6.67 8.55
CA VAL A 79 14.12 6.45 9.45
C VAL A 79 14.48 6.84 10.87
N LEU A 80 15.65 6.43 11.36
CA LEU A 80 16.12 6.79 12.70
C LEU A 80 16.37 8.29 12.86
N ASP A 81 16.99 8.92 11.85
CA ASP A 81 17.21 10.36 11.81
C ASP A 81 15.88 11.11 11.92
N LEU A 82 14.90 10.78 11.08
CA LEU A 82 13.59 11.40 11.15
C LEU A 82 12.84 11.08 12.44
N CYS A 83 12.97 9.88 12.99
CA CYS A 83 12.40 9.57 14.31
C CYS A 83 13.01 10.42 15.43
N SER A 84 14.27 10.82 15.34
CA SER A 84 14.89 11.73 16.31
C SER A 84 14.54 13.20 16.09
N GLU A 85 14.21 13.59 14.86
CA GLU A 85 13.91 14.98 14.49
C GLU A 85 12.42 15.33 14.63
N LEU A 86 11.53 14.37 14.36
CA LEU A 86 10.10 14.59 14.37
C LEU A 86 9.56 14.67 15.79
N GLU A 87 8.69 15.65 16.03
CA GLU A 87 7.86 15.66 17.22
C GLU A 87 6.74 14.62 17.05
N TRP A 88 6.87 13.53 17.82
CA TRP A 88 5.87 12.51 18.06
C TRP A 88 5.14 12.93 19.33
N GLY A 89 3.82 13.16 19.24
CA GLY A 89 3.06 14.02 20.14
C GLY A 89 3.25 13.79 21.64
N THR A 90 2.38 12.99 22.27
CA THR A 90 2.44 12.76 23.72
C THR A 90 3.55 11.76 24.07
N GLU A 91 3.93 11.70 25.36
CA GLU A 91 4.94 10.73 25.82
C GLU A 91 4.48 9.28 25.60
N GLU A 92 3.18 9.03 25.77
CA GLU A 92 2.55 7.73 25.47
C GLU A 92 2.68 7.37 23.98
N GLU A 93 2.48 8.33 23.08
CA GLU A 93 2.69 8.11 21.64
C GLU A 93 4.15 7.80 21.32
N ARG A 94 5.11 8.36 22.07
CA ARG A 94 6.53 8.03 21.92
C ARG A 94 6.87 6.63 22.39
N GLU A 95 6.31 6.19 23.51
CA GLU A 95 6.51 4.83 24.02
C GLU A 95 5.99 3.77 23.05
N GLN A 96 4.83 4.02 22.42
CA GLN A 96 4.24 3.13 21.40
C GLN A 96 5.11 2.94 20.16
N LEU A 97 6.06 3.84 19.88
CA LEU A 97 6.96 3.72 18.73
C LEU A 97 8.18 2.84 19.01
N GLN A 98 8.56 2.67 20.29
CA GLN A 98 9.84 2.04 20.64
C GLN A 98 9.89 0.57 20.24
N GLU A 99 8.87 -0.22 20.60
CA GLU A 99 8.86 -1.66 20.36
C GLU A 99 8.78 -2.00 18.86
N PRO A 100 7.87 -1.43 18.05
CA PRO A 100 7.84 -1.69 16.61
C PRO A 100 9.12 -1.27 15.88
N LEU A 101 9.74 -0.16 16.32
CA LEU A 101 10.98 0.33 15.74
C LEU A 101 12.17 -0.57 16.10
N LEU A 102 12.25 -1.02 17.34
CA LEU A 102 13.30 -1.93 17.81
C LEU A 102 13.23 -3.28 17.09
N TYR A 103 12.03 -3.86 16.98
CA TYR A 103 11.79 -5.09 16.24
C TYR A 103 12.26 -4.95 14.79
N TRP A 104 11.78 -3.92 14.10
CA TRP A 104 12.11 -3.64 12.70
C TRP A 104 13.62 -3.42 12.46
N LEU A 105 14.32 -2.75 13.38
CA LEU A 105 15.78 -2.57 13.28
C LEU A 105 16.53 -3.89 13.43
N ASN A 106 16.09 -4.74 14.36
CA ASN A 106 16.73 -6.03 14.62
C ASN A 106 16.53 -7.02 13.47
N GLU A 107 15.40 -6.98 12.77
CA GLU A 107 15.21 -7.78 11.55
C GLU A 107 16.15 -7.37 10.40
N ARG A 108 16.57 -6.10 10.38
CA ARG A 108 17.33 -5.52 9.26
C ARG A 108 18.82 -5.35 9.53
N SER A 109 19.24 -5.48 10.78
CA SER A 109 20.62 -5.26 11.19
C SER A 109 21.29 -6.57 11.60
N LYS A 110 22.61 -6.65 11.38
CA LYS A 110 23.41 -7.81 11.79
C LYS A 110 23.73 -7.80 13.30
N SER A 111 23.42 -6.70 13.98
CA SER A 111 23.78 -6.46 15.37
C SER A 111 22.49 -6.25 16.16
N VAL A 112 22.35 -6.93 17.29
CA VAL A 112 21.17 -6.79 18.13
C VAL A 112 21.20 -5.43 18.81
N TRP A 113 20.18 -4.62 18.54
CA TRP A 113 19.89 -3.36 19.21
C TRP A 113 19.17 -3.61 20.52
N THR A 114 19.56 -2.86 21.56
CA THR A 114 18.85 -2.81 22.85
C THR A 114 17.90 -1.60 22.91
N PRO A 115 16.85 -1.65 23.75
CA PRO A 115 15.98 -0.50 23.98
C PRO A 115 16.76 0.75 24.40
N THR A 116 17.79 0.58 25.24
CA THR A 116 18.66 1.68 25.69
C THR A 116 19.40 2.34 24.52
N GLN A 117 19.98 1.55 23.63
CA GLN A 117 20.69 2.06 22.45
C GLN A 117 19.74 2.80 21.50
N LEU A 118 18.52 2.30 21.32
CA LEU A 118 17.50 2.97 20.53
C LEU A 118 17.11 4.31 21.16
N ASN A 119 16.83 4.34 22.46
CA ASN A 119 16.45 5.56 23.17
C ASN A 119 17.58 6.60 23.17
N GLU A 120 18.83 6.20 23.40
CA GLU A 120 19.99 7.09 23.24
C GLU A 120 20.06 7.67 21.83
N ARG A 121 19.80 6.85 20.80
CA ARG A 121 19.81 7.28 19.41
C ARG A 121 18.69 8.26 19.07
N LEU A 122 17.51 8.10 19.65
CA LEU A 122 16.35 8.96 19.44
C LEU A 122 16.48 10.29 20.20
N MET A 123 17.08 10.28 21.40
CA MET A 123 17.28 11.48 22.22
C MET A 123 18.38 12.39 21.69
N LYS A 124 19.32 11.84 20.90
CA LYS A 124 20.40 12.61 20.27
C LYS A 124 19.84 13.40 19.08
N LYS A 125 19.32 14.61 19.34
CA LYS A 125 18.78 15.56 18.33
C LYS A 125 19.77 16.00 17.23
N ASN A 126 20.99 15.48 17.19
CA ASN A 126 21.99 15.73 16.16
C ASN A 126 22.68 14.40 15.82
N GLY A 127 22.82 14.11 14.52
CA GLY A 127 23.44 12.89 13.96
C GLY A 127 24.84 12.53 14.48
N PRO A 128 25.41 11.38 14.07
CA PRO A 128 26.33 10.61 14.88
C PRO A 128 27.72 11.25 15.05
N GLN A 129 28.11 11.50 16.30
CA GLN A 129 29.47 11.13 16.73
C GLN A 129 29.42 9.68 17.21
N LEU A 130 30.02 8.79 16.41
CA LEU A 130 30.36 7.43 16.79
C LEU A 130 31.33 7.50 17.97
N ILE A 131 30.90 7.07 19.16
CA ILE A 131 31.82 6.73 20.23
C ILE A 131 32.43 5.39 19.82
N VAL A 132 33.61 5.44 19.20
CA VAL A 132 34.48 4.28 19.09
C VAL A 132 35.14 4.11 20.45
N ALA A 133 35.03 2.90 21.01
CA ALA A 133 35.64 2.51 22.27
C ALA A 133 37.13 2.85 22.30
N GLU A 134 37.53 3.43 23.42
CA GLU A 134 38.86 3.90 23.75
C GLU A 134 39.89 2.76 23.74
N GLN A 135 40.82 2.79 22.79
CA GLN A 135 42.12 2.14 22.95
C GLN A 135 43.21 3.20 22.82
N ALA A 136 43.90 3.41 23.94
CA ALA A 136 44.97 4.36 24.11
C ALA A 136 46.19 3.98 23.25
N VAL A 137 46.52 4.83 22.27
CA VAL A 137 47.87 4.89 21.71
C VAL A 137 48.25 6.37 21.44
N THR A 138 49.46 6.67 21.86
CA THR A 138 50.19 7.94 21.95
C THR A 138 50.09 8.90 20.76
N GLN A 139 49.92 10.20 21.08
CA GLN A 139 50.02 11.32 20.15
C GLN A 139 51.47 11.58 19.71
N LYS A 140 51.65 11.97 18.44
CA LYS A 140 52.56 13.06 18.04
C LYS A 140 51.88 13.97 17.00
N PRO A 141 52.09 15.29 17.05
CA PRO A 141 51.35 16.26 16.25
C PRO A 141 52.07 16.53 14.91
N VAL A 142 51.34 16.98 13.87
CA VAL A 142 51.82 17.93 12.85
C VAL A 142 50.64 18.42 11.96
N THR A 143 50.44 19.75 12.04
CA THR A 143 49.93 20.74 11.05
C THR A 143 48.48 20.70 10.52
N ALA A 144 47.74 21.76 10.90
CA ALA A 144 47.14 22.84 10.07
C ALA A 144 46.46 22.51 8.72
N TRP A 145 45.46 23.35 8.37
CA TRP A 145 44.55 23.32 7.21
C TRP A 145 43.36 22.36 7.44
N THR A 146 42.13 22.78 7.81
CA THR A 146 41.28 23.81 7.19
C THR A 146 40.19 24.28 8.17
N GLN A 147 40.29 25.54 8.64
CA GLN A 147 39.14 26.32 9.12
C GLN A 147 38.93 27.44 8.12
N LYS A 148 37.87 27.36 7.32
CA LYS A 148 37.14 28.49 6.71
C LYS A 148 36.10 27.93 5.73
N LEU A 149 34.83 27.92 6.15
CA LEU A 149 33.65 28.11 5.28
C LEU A 149 32.39 28.21 6.15
N VAL A 150 32.34 29.24 7.00
CA VAL A 150 31.10 29.73 7.61
C VAL A 150 31.04 31.23 7.37
N SER A 151 29.86 31.70 6.95
CA SER A 151 29.36 33.10 6.85
C SER A 151 29.20 33.71 5.44
N TYR A 152 27.97 33.65 4.91
CA TYR A 152 27.27 34.62 4.02
C TYR A 152 25.90 33.99 3.67
N VAL A 153 24.69 34.54 3.79
CA VAL A 153 24.14 35.90 3.82
C VAL A 153 22.80 35.90 4.57
N ARG A 154 22.58 36.92 5.40
CA ARG A 154 21.28 37.32 5.96
C ARG A 154 20.86 38.60 5.23
N SER A 155 19.69 38.64 4.58
CA SER A 155 19.15 39.90 4.04
C SER A 155 17.68 40.12 4.43
N ARG A 156 17.32 41.40 4.53
CA ARG A 156 16.43 42.01 5.53
C ARG A 156 15.03 42.34 4.97
N THR A 157 14.56 41.65 3.93
CA THR A 157 13.30 41.97 3.22
C THR A 157 12.12 41.04 3.56
N PHE A 158 12.34 40.01 4.38
CA PHE A 158 11.31 38.99 4.67
C PHE A 158 10.28 39.41 5.75
N THR A 159 10.52 40.49 6.50
CA THR A 159 9.69 40.86 7.65
C THR A 159 8.40 41.62 7.30
N GLN A 160 8.23 42.13 6.08
CA GLN A 160 7.02 42.90 5.72
C GLN A 160 5.94 42.06 5.00
N VAL A 161 6.29 40.91 4.40
CA VAL A 161 5.33 40.06 3.68
C VAL A 161 4.58 39.08 4.63
N ALA A 162 5.21 38.68 5.74
CA ALA A 162 4.62 37.76 6.71
C ALA A 162 3.45 38.36 7.52
N ALA A 163 3.39 39.68 7.70
CA ALA A 163 2.37 40.33 8.51
C ALA A 163 0.98 40.38 7.84
N ILE A 164 0.91 40.39 6.50
CA ILE A 164 -0.35 40.50 5.74
C ILE A 164 -1.06 39.13 5.63
N LEU A 165 -0.30 38.02 5.61
CA LEU A 165 -0.85 36.66 5.55
C LEU A 165 -1.44 36.19 6.89
N LEU A 166 -0.91 36.69 8.02
CA LEU A 166 -1.41 36.37 9.36
C LEU A 166 -2.78 36.95 9.68
N SER A 167 -3.15 38.11 9.10
CA SER A 167 -4.48 38.71 9.30
C SER A 167 -5.62 37.97 8.60
N ILE A 168 -5.33 37.22 7.53
CA ILE A 168 -6.36 36.47 6.76
C ILE A 168 -6.69 35.14 7.46
N ILE A 169 -5.70 34.49 8.08
CA ILE A 169 -5.86 33.23 8.81
C ILE A 169 -6.71 33.41 10.08
N LEU A 170 -6.61 34.58 10.74
CA LEU A 170 -7.31 34.84 12.01
C LEU A 170 -8.85 34.95 11.84
N VAL A 171 -9.33 35.43 10.68
CA VAL A 171 -10.77 35.62 10.42
C VAL A 171 -11.45 34.27 10.12
N THR A 172 -10.73 33.33 9.51
CA THR A 172 -11.27 31.99 9.19
C THR A 172 -11.41 31.07 10.41
N SER A 173 -10.61 31.26 11.45
CA SER A 173 -10.62 30.40 12.64
C SER A 173 -11.82 30.62 13.57
N ILE A 174 -12.45 31.80 13.54
CA ILE A 174 -13.57 32.14 14.43
C ILE A 174 -14.89 31.49 13.99
N VAL A 175 -15.07 31.24 12.69
CA VAL A 175 -16.30 30.66 12.13
C VAL A 175 -16.39 29.14 12.39
N ILE A 176 -15.24 28.45 12.46
CA ILE A 176 -15.18 26.98 12.60
C ILE A 176 -15.40 26.52 14.05
N SER A 177 -15.13 27.37 15.05
CA SER A 177 -15.20 26.96 16.46
C SER A 177 -16.62 26.93 17.04
N GLN A 178 -17.63 27.49 16.35
CA GLN A 178 -19.00 27.53 16.88
C GLN A 178 -19.81 26.25 16.62
N GLN A 179 -19.32 25.31 15.81
CA GLN A 179 -20.13 24.17 15.34
C GLN A 179 -19.82 22.82 16.03
N ARG A 180 -18.95 22.78 17.05
CA ARG A 180 -18.38 21.53 17.58
C ARG A 180 -18.67 21.24 19.07
N GLN A 181 -19.86 21.58 19.55
CA GLN A 181 -20.34 21.13 20.86
C GLN A 181 -21.67 20.38 20.72
N THR A 182 -21.59 19.06 20.80
CA THR A 182 -22.54 18.04 21.32
C THR A 182 -22.11 16.70 20.68
N ALA A 183 -21.84 15.58 21.34
CA ALA A 183 -21.99 15.15 22.73
C ALA A 183 -21.02 13.96 22.97
N ILE A 184 -20.70 13.71 24.24
CA ILE A 184 -19.91 12.58 24.75
C ILE A 184 -20.86 11.59 25.42
N SER A 185 -20.65 10.27 25.25
CA SER A 185 -20.98 9.24 26.25
C SER A 185 -20.16 7.95 26.05
N ASP A 186 -19.78 7.36 27.19
CA ASP A 186 -18.79 6.29 27.43
C ASP A 186 -19.32 4.82 27.42
N VAL A 187 -18.52 3.91 26.80
CA VAL A 187 -18.04 2.55 27.27
C VAL A 187 -18.99 1.29 27.20
N PRO A 188 -18.56 -0.01 27.05
CA PRO A 188 -17.21 -0.66 27.00
C PRO A 188 -16.91 -1.66 25.82
N LEU A 189 -15.66 -2.18 25.81
CA LEU A 189 -15.02 -3.19 24.95
C LEU A 189 -15.76 -4.54 24.77
N VAL A 190 -15.82 -5.02 23.51
CA VAL A 190 -15.63 -6.44 23.13
C VAL A 190 -14.84 -6.49 21.83
N SER A 191 -13.79 -7.30 21.81
CA SER A 191 -12.88 -7.54 20.69
C SER A 191 -13.48 -8.47 19.64
N GLU A 192 -13.79 -7.95 18.46
CA GLU A 192 -13.94 -8.73 17.23
C GLU A 192 -13.36 -7.89 16.08
N HIS A 193 -12.32 -8.40 15.41
CA HIS A 193 -11.62 -7.66 14.37
C HIS A 193 -12.52 -7.51 13.14
N PHE A 194 -12.90 -6.26 12.90
CA PHE A 194 -13.65 -5.76 11.75
C PHE A 194 -12.96 -6.14 10.41
N ILE A 195 -13.61 -6.97 9.60
CA ILE A 195 -13.76 -6.61 8.18
C ILE A 195 -14.46 -5.26 8.21
N PRO A 196 -13.96 -4.19 7.56
CA PRO A 196 -14.67 -2.93 7.60
C PRO A 196 -16.08 -3.18 7.03
N GLU A 197 -17.09 -3.14 7.90
CA GLU A 197 -18.40 -2.65 7.52
C GLU A 197 -18.17 -1.21 7.08
N THR A 198 -17.77 -1.04 5.82
CA THR A 198 -18.08 0.19 5.10
C THR A 198 -19.58 0.33 5.20
N ASN A 199 -20.03 1.36 5.93
CA ASN A 199 -21.38 1.89 5.89
C ASN A 199 -21.79 2.03 4.42
N VAL A 200 -22.44 1.00 3.88
CA VAL A 200 -23.33 1.14 2.74
C VAL A 200 -24.51 1.89 3.34
N VAL A 201 -24.50 3.20 3.15
CA VAL A 201 -25.74 3.97 3.22
C VAL A 201 -26.72 3.21 2.33
N SER A 202 -27.71 2.61 2.98
CA SER A 202 -28.85 1.98 2.33
C SER A 202 -29.58 3.06 1.52
N GLU A 203 -29.20 3.22 0.25
CA GLU A 203 -30.15 3.65 -0.77
C GLU A 203 -31.03 2.45 -1.12
N ALA A 204 -31.88 2.06 -0.18
CA ALA A 204 -33.02 1.22 -0.46
C ALA A 204 -33.92 1.97 -1.45
N GLY A 205 -33.97 1.50 -2.71
CA GLY A 205 -35.02 1.94 -3.63
C GLY A 205 -34.73 1.90 -5.13
N LYS A 206 -33.52 1.57 -5.59
CA LYS A 206 -33.31 1.25 -7.02
C LYS A 206 -33.35 -0.28 -7.18
N GLN A 207 -34.24 -0.77 -8.05
CA GLN A 207 -34.31 -2.20 -8.36
C GLN A 207 -32.94 -2.67 -8.85
N ALA A 208 -32.53 -3.86 -8.43
CA ALA A 208 -31.31 -4.47 -8.94
C ALA A 208 -31.53 -4.84 -10.40
N GLY A 209 -30.63 -4.42 -11.30
CA GLY A 209 -30.70 -4.84 -12.70
C GLY A 209 -30.54 -6.35 -12.80
N SER A 210 -31.19 -6.99 -13.79
CA SER A 210 -30.94 -8.41 -14.02
C SER A 210 -29.58 -8.60 -14.70
N TYR A 211 -28.58 -9.01 -13.90
CA TYR A 211 -27.23 -9.33 -14.36
C TYR A 211 -27.01 -10.84 -14.41
N ASP A 212 -27.95 -11.58 -15.03
CA ASP A 212 -27.91 -13.04 -15.11
C ASP A 212 -26.62 -13.57 -15.79
N PHE A 213 -25.97 -12.76 -16.64
CA PHE A 213 -24.68 -13.12 -17.23
C PHE A 213 -23.52 -13.20 -16.22
N LEU A 214 -23.72 -12.77 -14.98
CA LEU A 214 -22.76 -12.90 -13.88
C LEU A 214 -23.02 -14.11 -12.99
N LYS A 215 -24.13 -14.83 -13.19
CA LYS A 215 -24.46 -16.03 -12.43
C LYS A 215 -23.70 -17.25 -12.90
N TYR A 216 -23.71 -18.30 -12.09
CA TYR A 216 -23.04 -19.53 -12.45
C TYR A 216 -23.60 -20.12 -13.75
N THR A 217 -22.69 -20.55 -14.61
CA THR A 217 -23.01 -21.33 -15.80
C THR A 217 -21.90 -22.34 -16.03
N GLU A 218 -22.26 -23.48 -16.61
CA GLU A 218 -21.28 -24.48 -17.03
C GLU A 218 -20.41 -23.91 -18.16
N ILE A 219 -19.12 -24.24 -18.14
CA ILE A 219 -18.15 -23.74 -19.12
C ILE A 219 -17.42 -24.90 -19.80
N ASP A 220 -16.91 -24.67 -21.00
CA ASP A 220 -15.94 -25.55 -21.66
C ASP A 220 -14.59 -25.43 -20.93
N GLU A 221 -14.44 -26.20 -19.85
CA GLU A 221 -13.20 -26.24 -19.07
C GLU A 221 -11.97 -26.54 -19.93
N ASN A 222 -12.10 -27.36 -20.98
CA ASN A 222 -10.96 -27.75 -21.81
C ASN A 222 -10.47 -26.56 -22.65
N ALA A 223 -11.37 -25.78 -23.23
CA ALA A 223 -11.02 -24.55 -23.95
C ALA A 223 -10.31 -23.54 -23.04
N ILE A 224 -10.83 -23.35 -21.82
CA ILE A 224 -10.27 -22.40 -20.84
C ILE A 224 -8.91 -22.88 -20.33
N LYS A 225 -8.78 -24.16 -19.91
CA LYS A 225 -7.49 -24.76 -19.50
C LYS A 225 -6.46 -24.65 -20.63
N THR A 226 -6.86 -24.86 -21.88
CA THR A 226 -5.96 -24.72 -23.05
C THR A 226 -5.45 -23.29 -23.21
N TYR A 227 -6.35 -22.30 -23.14
CA TYR A 227 -5.97 -20.89 -23.23
C TYR A 227 -5.04 -20.45 -22.10
N MET A 228 -5.30 -20.89 -20.87
CA MET A 228 -4.48 -20.58 -19.71
C MET A 228 -3.09 -21.24 -19.80
N ARG A 229 -3.00 -22.50 -20.23
CA ARG A 229 -1.72 -23.18 -20.48
C ARG A 229 -0.87 -22.46 -21.55
N GLY A 230 -1.51 -21.93 -22.59
CA GLY A 230 -0.84 -21.10 -23.60
C GLY A 230 -0.22 -19.82 -23.04
N ARG A 231 -0.57 -19.41 -21.81
CA ARG A 231 0.02 -18.30 -21.05
C ARG A 231 0.95 -18.75 -19.92
N ASP A 232 1.36 -20.00 -19.90
CA ASP A 232 2.16 -20.58 -18.81
C ASP A 232 1.47 -20.51 -17.43
N ALA A 233 0.13 -20.48 -17.41
CA ALA A 233 -0.63 -20.35 -16.16
C ALA A 233 -0.56 -21.63 -15.30
N LEU A 234 -0.16 -21.47 -14.03
CA LEU A 234 -0.27 -22.53 -13.02
C LEU A 234 -1.74 -22.82 -12.66
N LEU A 235 -2.61 -21.80 -12.71
CA LEU A 235 -4.04 -21.94 -12.39
C LEU A 235 -4.83 -22.86 -13.35
N ALA A 236 -4.22 -23.33 -14.44
CA ALA A 236 -4.83 -24.31 -15.34
C ALA A 236 -4.72 -25.77 -14.85
N GLU A 237 -4.01 -25.98 -13.73
CA GLU A 237 -3.84 -27.28 -13.08
C GLU A 237 -4.73 -27.43 -11.87
N GLU A 238 -4.93 -28.68 -11.47
CA GLU A 238 -5.52 -29.00 -10.19
C GLU A 238 -4.49 -28.84 -9.07
N PRO A 239 -4.91 -28.43 -7.85
CA PRO A 239 -6.29 -28.20 -7.43
C PRO A 239 -6.85 -26.82 -7.82
N TYR A 240 -6.04 -25.96 -8.43
CA TYR A 240 -6.37 -24.53 -8.57
C TYR A 240 -7.58 -24.27 -9.46
N PHE A 241 -7.65 -24.94 -10.60
CA PHE A 241 -8.77 -24.77 -11.52
C PHE A 241 -10.07 -25.24 -10.89
N GLY A 242 -10.09 -26.47 -10.37
CA GLY A 242 -11.27 -27.07 -9.74
C GLY A 242 -11.77 -26.25 -8.56
N ALA A 243 -10.87 -25.78 -7.68
CA ALA A 243 -11.24 -24.93 -6.55
C ALA A 243 -11.99 -23.65 -6.98
N ILE A 244 -11.54 -22.99 -8.05
CA ILE A 244 -12.22 -21.79 -8.58
C ILE A 244 -13.62 -22.14 -9.15
N ILE A 245 -13.75 -23.26 -9.86
CA ILE A 245 -15.06 -23.73 -10.37
C ILE A 245 -16.01 -24.06 -9.22
N GLU A 246 -15.53 -24.79 -8.23
CA GLU A 246 -16.32 -25.22 -7.07
C GLU A 246 -16.83 -24.02 -6.27
N SER A 247 -15.97 -23.04 -5.97
CA SER A 247 -16.38 -21.79 -5.31
C SER A 247 -17.34 -20.97 -6.16
N ALA A 248 -17.11 -20.86 -7.47
CA ALA A 248 -18.02 -20.16 -8.39
C ALA A 248 -19.43 -20.77 -8.33
N LYS A 249 -19.51 -22.11 -8.36
CA LYS A 249 -20.77 -22.85 -8.25
C LYS A 249 -21.45 -22.65 -6.90
N MET A 250 -20.69 -22.68 -5.81
CA MET A 250 -21.21 -22.54 -4.46
C MET A 250 -21.89 -21.18 -4.22
N HIS A 251 -21.36 -20.11 -4.83
CA HIS A 251 -21.84 -18.74 -4.61
C HIS A 251 -22.67 -18.18 -5.78
N ASP A 252 -23.06 -19.02 -6.75
CA ASP A 252 -23.79 -18.62 -7.95
C ASP A 252 -23.11 -17.47 -8.73
N VAL A 253 -21.79 -17.57 -8.93
CA VAL A 253 -20.98 -16.62 -9.69
C VAL A 253 -20.48 -17.26 -10.97
N HIS A 254 -20.44 -16.51 -12.07
CA HIS A 254 -19.91 -17.00 -13.34
C HIS A 254 -18.42 -17.37 -13.20
N PRO A 255 -18.00 -18.62 -13.47
CA PRO A 255 -16.61 -19.02 -13.23
C PRO A 255 -15.57 -18.22 -14.02
N LEU A 256 -15.89 -17.84 -15.26
CA LEU A 256 -15.02 -16.99 -16.09
C LEU A 256 -14.79 -15.59 -15.49
N LEU A 257 -15.70 -15.07 -14.66
CA LEU A 257 -15.45 -13.82 -13.95
C LEU A 257 -14.33 -14.00 -12.92
N LEU A 258 -14.36 -15.09 -12.14
CA LEU A 258 -13.29 -15.38 -11.19
C LEU A 258 -11.95 -15.60 -11.89
N PHE A 259 -11.93 -16.34 -13.01
CA PHE A 259 -10.71 -16.45 -13.82
C PHE A 259 -10.26 -15.10 -14.39
N ALA A 260 -11.17 -14.24 -14.85
CA ALA A 260 -10.84 -12.91 -15.32
C ALA A 260 -10.20 -12.05 -14.22
N ILE A 261 -10.69 -12.15 -12.99
CA ILE A 261 -10.10 -11.46 -11.81
C ILE A 261 -8.68 -11.98 -11.56
N THR A 262 -8.46 -13.30 -11.46
CA THR A 262 -7.08 -13.82 -11.26
C THR A 262 -6.13 -13.47 -12.41
N GLY A 263 -6.65 -13.38 -13.63
CA GLY A 263 -5.92 -12.88 -14.79
C GLY A 263 -5.52 -11.41 -14.65
N GLN A 264 -6.41 -10.57 -14.12
CA GLN A 264 -6.15 -9.15 -13.88
C GLN A 264 -5.17 -8.92 -12.71
N GLU A 265 -5.32 -9.69 -11.63
CA GLU A 265 -4.53 -9.55 -10.41
C GLU A 265 -3.11 -10.12 -10.56
N GLN A 266 -2.98 -11.33 -11.10
CA GLN A 266 -1.74 -12.10 -11.07
C GLN A 266 -1.34 -12.66 -12.44
N GLY A 267 -1.98 -12.21 -13.54
CA GLY A 267 -1.65 -12.68 -14.89
C GLY A 267 -1.85 -14.18 -15.08
N PHE A 268 -2.82 -14.78 -14.38
CA PHE A 268 -3.05 -16.22 -14.29
C PHE A 268 -1.93 -17.04 -13.63
N VAL A 269 -1.00 -16.36 -12.95
CA VAL A 269 0.12 -16.97 -12.21
C VAL A 269 1.06 -17.77 -13.12
N PRO A 270 1.94 -17.10 -13.89
CA PRO A 270 2.93 -17.78 -14.71
C PRO A 270 3.84 -18.70 -13.88
N ARG A 271 4.08 -19.93 -14.34
CA ARG A 271 4.94 -20.92 -13.64
C ARG A 271 6.36 -20.45 -13.49
N THR A 272 6.84 -19.62 -14.43
CA THR A 272 8.18 -19.02 -14.33
C THR A 272 8.32 -18.04 -13.15
N ASN A 273 7.23 -17.64 -12.50
CA ASN A 273 7.30 -16.80 -11.32
C ASN A 273 7.94 -17.58 -10.15
N LYS A 274 8.92 -16.96 -9.49
CA LYS A 274 9.66 -17.56 -8.36
C LYS A 274 8.74 -17.96 -7.19
N ASN A 275 7.61 -17.26 -7.04
CA ASN A 275 6.63 -17.50 -5.99
C ASN A 275 5.30 -18.03 -6.57
N ALA A 276 5.33 -18.71 -7.72
CA ALA A 276 4.11 -19.12 -8.43
C ALA A 276 3.16 -19.95 -7.55
N LYS A 277 3.69 -20.84 -6.70
CA LYS A 277 2.87 -21.69 -5.82
C LYS A 277 2.20 -20.89 -4.72
N GLU A 278 2.92 -19.98 -4.10
CA GLU A 278 2.44 -19.08 -3.07
C GLU A 278 1.38 -18.13 -3.62
N ILE A 279 1.60 -17.58 -4.82
CA ILE A 279 0.63 -16.73 -5.50
C ILE A 279 -0.62 -17.53 -5.87
N ALA A 280 -0.47 -18.77 -6.34
CA ALA A 280 -1.60 -19.61 -6.73
C ALA A 280 -2.49 -20.03 -5.54
N ASN A 281 -2.00 -19.90 -4.30
CA ASN A 281 -2.82 -20.08 -3.10
C ASN A 281 -3.72 -18.88 -2.78
N ASN A 282 -3.39 -17.68 -3.26
CA ASN A 282 -4.22 -16.48 -3.15
C ASN A 282 -4.12 -15.64 -4.45
N PRO A 283 -4.66 -16.14 -5.57
CA PRO A 283 -4.49 -15.48 -6.87
C PRO A 283 -5.40 -14.26 -7.04
N PHE A 284 -6.30 -14.03 -6.08
CA PHE A 284 -7.27 -12.94 -6.06
C PHE A 284 -6.79 -11.72 -5.27
N ASN A 285 -5.69 -11.84 -4.50
CA ASN A 285 -5.28 -10.85 -3.49
C ASN A 285 -6.42 -10.53 -2.49
N VAL A 286 -7.14 -11.56 -2.02
CA VAL A 286 -8.10 -11.37 -0.93
C VAL A 286 -7.36 -11.18 0.39
N PHE A 287 -7.90 -10.34 1.28
CA PHE A 287 -7.27 -9.96 2.53
C PHE A 287 -5.82 -9.48 2.36
N HIS A 288 -5.61 -8.54 1.43
CA HIS A 288 -4.31 -8.02 0.99
C HIS A 288 -3.58 -8.96 0.01
N SER A 289 -2.27 -8.77 -0.14
CA SER A 289 -1.49 -9.54 -1.09
C SER A 289 -1.25 -10.97 -0.60
N TRP A 290 -0.93 -11.89 -1.49
CA TRP A 290 -0.43 -13.23 -1.14
C TRP A 290 0.81 -13.21 -0.22
N GLN A 291 1.50 -12.07 -0.09
CA GLN A 291 2.64 -11.88 0.81
C GLN A 291 2.20 -11.64 2.25
N ASP A 292 1.07 -10.96 2.42
CA ASP A 292 0.48 -10.65 3.73
C ASP A 292 -0.46 -11.78 4.20
N TYR A 293 -1.17 -12.38 3.24
CA TYR A 293 -2.11 -13.48 3.47
C TYR A 293 -1.91 -14.60 2.45
N ASN A 294 -1.06 -15.57 2.82
CA ASN A 294 -0.91 -16.82 2.08
C ASN A 294 -1.76 -17.92 2.73
N THR A 295 -2.79 -18.39 2.03
CA THR A 295 -3.72 -19.42 2.50
C THR A 295 -3.68 -20.64 1.57
N ASP A 296 -4.81 -21.26 1.27
CA ASP A 296 -4.99 -22.22 0.19
C ASP A 296 -5.99 -21.70 -0.85
N ILE A 297 -5.98 -22.31 -2.03
CA ILE A 297 -6.82 -21.86 -3.15
C ILE A 297 -8.31 -22.01 -2.88
N TYR A 298 -8.76 -23.01 -2.11
CA TYR A 298 -10.18 -23.18 -1.82
C TYR A 298 -10.69 -22.03 -0.97
N ASN A 299 -9.93 -21.66 0.07
CA ASN A 299 -10.27 -20.55 0.93
C ASN A 299 -10.25 -19.21 0.17
N SER A 300 -9.18 -18.91 -0.57
CA SER A 300 -9.09 -17.64 -1.29
C SER A 300 -10.12 -17.52 -2.43
N ALA A 301 -10.44 -18.61 -3.13
CA ALA A 301 -11.51 -18.65 -4.13
C ALA A 301 -12.90 -18.47 -3.50
N ASP A 302 -13.17 -19.09 -2.34
CA ASP A 302 -14.44 -18.95 -1.63
C ASP A 302 -14.67 -17.51 -1.17
N ILE A 303 -13.66 -16.88 -0.56
CA ILE A 303 -13.71 -15.48 -0.14
C ILE A 303 -13.99 -14.56 -1.34
N ALA A 304 -13.27 -14.77 -2.46
CA ALA A 304 -13.45 -13.98 -3.66
C ALA A 304 -14.85 -14.16 -4.27
N ALA A 305 -15.31 -15.40 -4.42
CA ALA A 305 -16.63 -15.71 -4.96
C ALA A 305 -17.75 -15.12 -4.10
N LYS A 306 -17.67 -15.28 -2.78
CA LYS A 306 -18.64 -14.71 -1.83
C LYS A 306 -18.69 -13.18 -1.90
N LEU A 307 -17.53 -12.52 -2.01
CA LEU A 307 -17.47 -11.06 -2.16
C LEU A 307 -18.11 -10.63 -3.47
N ILE A 308 -17.79 -11.29 -4.59
CA ILE A 308 -18.36 -10.99 -5.90
C ILE A 308 -19.88 -11.20 -5.92
N ALA A 309 -20.38 -12.30 -5.36
CA ALA A 309 -21.82 -12.54 -5.23
C ALA A 309 -22.51 -11.42 -4.44
N LYS A 310 -21.91 -10.99 -3.31
CA LYS A 310 -22.42 -9.86 -2.51
C LYS A 310 -22.45 -8.57 -3.31
N LEU A 311 -21.39 -8.26 -4.07
CA LEU A 311 -21.32 -7.05 -4.88
C LEU A 311 -22.33 -7.08 -6.04
N ALA A 312 -22.47 -8.24 -6.69
CA ALA A 312 -23.39 -8.45 -7.81
C ALA A 312 -24.85 -8.27 -7.40
N ALA A 313 -25.23 -8.71 -6.21
CA ALA A 313 -26.59 -8.53 -5.67
C ALA A 313 -26.98 -7.06 -5.46
N GLY A 314 -26.00 -6.16 -5.33
CA GLY A 314 -26.21 -4.74 -5.07
C GLY A 314 -26.14 -3.84 -6.31
N ILE A 315 -26.00 -4.38 -7.53
CA ILE A 315 -25.81 -3.56 -8.73
C ILE A 315 -27.13 -2.85 -9.11
N PRO A 316 -27.15 -1.50 -9.17
CA PRO A 316 -28.30 -0.73 -9.69
C PRO A 316 -28.47 -0.88 -11.21
N GLU A 317 -29.71 -0.87 -11.74
CA GLU A 317 -29.98 -1.07 -13.19
C GLU A 317 -29.20 -0.15 -14.13
N ASP A 318 -28.87 1.07 -13.68
CA ASP A 318 -28.20 2.12 -14.46
C ASP A 318 -26.67 2.10 -14.35
N GLN A 319 -26.10 1.14 -13.62
CA GLN A 319 -24.66 0.99 -13.42
C GLN A 319 -24.08 -0.13 -14.28
N ASP A 320 -22.86 0.09 -14.75
CA ASP A 320 -22.08 -0.99 -15.33
C ASP A 320 -21.60 -1.95 -14.22
N PRO A 321 -21.80 -3.28 -14.35
CA PRO A 321 -21.43 -4.24 -13.30
C PRO A 321 -19.96 -4.29 -12.93
N PHE A 322 -19.06 -4.17 -13.91
CA PHE A 322 -17.62 -4.25 -13.65
C PHE A 322 -17.15 -2.97 -12.96
N GLU A 323 -17.67 -1.81 -13.36
CA GLU A 323 -17.40 -0.54 -12.68
C GLU A 323 -17.99 -0.53 -11.27
N TRP A 324 -19.20 -1.07 -11.08
CA TRP A 324 -19.82 -1.21 -9.77
C TRP A 324 -18.97 -2.05 -8.82
N MET A 325 -18.54 -3.23 -9.27
CA MET A 325 -17.67 -4.10 -8.47
C MET A 325 -16.33 -3.42 -8.15
N ASN A 326 -15.76 -2.66 -9.09
CA ASN A 326 -14.48 -1.99 -8.89
C ASN A 326 -14.49 -1.02 -7.72
N LYS A 327 -15.61 -0.32 -7.45
CA LYS A 327 -15.73 0.62 -6.33
C LYS A 327 -15.34 0.03 -4.98
N THR A 328 -15.52 -1.28 -4.81
CA THR A 328 -15.22 -2.00 -3.57
C THR A 328 -14.05 -2.96 -3.74
N TYR A 329 -13.90 -3.61 -4.89
CA TYR A 329 -12.94 -4.69 -5.07
C TYR A 329 -11.49 -4.17 -5.17
N ALA A 330 -11.27 -3.07 -5.91
CA ALA A 330 -9.93 -2.58 -6.17
C ALA A 330 -9.88 -1.05 -6.20
N GLU A 331 -8.77 -0.48 -5.74
CA GLU A 331 -8.54 0.96 -5.83
C GLU A 331 -8.06 1.38 -7.23
N ASP A 332 -7.66 0.41 -8.05
CA ASP A 332 -7.17 0.62 -9.41
C ASP A 332 -8.35 1.02 -10.32
N PRO A 333 -8.38 2.25 -10.87
CA PRO A 333 -9.48 2.72 -11.71
C PRO A 333 -9.63 1.98 -13.05
N LEU A 334 -8.58 1.30 -13.53
CA LEU A 334 -8.62 0.49 -14.76
C LEU A 334 -8.82 -1.01 -14.48
N TRP A 335 -9.06 -1.40 -13.24
CA TRP A 335 -9.30 -2.80 -12.89
C TRP A 335 -10.53 -3.36 -13.61
N SER A 336 -11.65 -2.62 -13.61
CA SER A 336 -12.89 -3.02 -14.29
C SER A 336 -12.68 -3.29 -15.78
N ASP A 337 -11.91 -2.43 -16.46
CA ASP A 337 -11.58 -2.57 -17.88
C ASP A 337 -10.76 -3.84 -18.15
N GLY A 338 -9.80 -4.12 -17.27
CA GLY A 338 -8.97 -5.32 -17.36
C GLY A 338 -9.78 -6.60 -17.18
N VAL A 339 -10.58 -6.66 -16.11
CA VAL A 339 -11.48 -7.79 -15.84
C VAL A 339 -12.48 -7.97 -16.99
N ARG A 340 -13.11 -6.90 -17.48
CA ARG A 340 -14.06 -6.98 -18.60
C ARG A 340 -13.40 -7.53 -19.86
N LYS A 341 -12.21 -7.05 -20.21
CA LYS A 341 -11.46 -7.53 -21.40
C LYS A 341 -11.14 -9.02 -21.28
N LEU A 342 -10.70 -9.46 -20.11
CA LEU A 342 -10.40 -10.87 -19.85
C LEU A 342 -11.66 -11.73 -19.85
N PHE A 343 -12.74 -11.27 -19.20
CA PHE A 343 -14.03 -11.94 -19.18
C PHE A 343 -14.56 -12.14 -20.60
N ASN A 344 -14.66 -11.07 -21.40
CA ASN A 344 -15.10 -11.15 -22.79
C ASN A 344 -14.21 -12.10 -23.62
N LYS A 345 -12.90 -12.08 -23.38
CA LYS A 345 -11.98 -12.99 -24.06
C LYS A 345 -12.27 -14.44 -23.67
N LEU A 346 -12.44 -14.75 -22.40
CA LEU A 346 -12.75 -16.09 -21.92
C LEU A 346 -14.13 -16.56 -22.42
N THR A 347 -15.14 -15.70 -22.39
CA THR A 347 -16.47 -16.00 -22.94
C THR A 347 -16.41 -16.35 -24.42
N SER A 348 -15.57 -15.66 -25.22
CA SER A 348 -15.39 -15.99 -26.64
C SER A 348 -14.79 -17.37 -26.91
N LEU A 349 -14.13 -17.98 -25.91
CA LEU A 349 -13.59 -19.34 -26.00
C LEU A 349 -14.63 -20.38 -25.62
N ASN A 350 -15.63 -19.98 -24.84
CA ASN A 350 -16.71 -20.83 -24.32
C ASN A 350 -17.80 -21.14 -25.36
N SER A 351 -17.67 -20.60 -26.58
CA SER A 351 -18.64 -20.75 -27.66
C SER A 351 -18.02 -21.55 -28.81
N LYS A 352 -17.94 -22.88 -28.64
CA LYS A 352 -17.74 -23.83 -29.74
C LYS A 352 -18.54 -25.10 -29.52
#